data_AF-A0A832TLU0-F1
#
_entry.id   AF-A0A832TLU0-F1
#
_cell.length_a   1.000
_cell.length_b   1.000
_cell.length_c   1.000
_cell.angle_alpha   90.00
_cell.angle_beta   90.00
_cell.angle_gamma   90.00
#
_symmetry.space_group_name_H-M   'P 1'
#
loop_
_entity.id
_entity.type
_entity.pdbx_description
1 polymer ?
#
loop_
_entity_poly.entity_id
_entity_poly.type
_entity_poly.pdbx_seq_one_letter_code
_entity_poly.pdbx_strand_id
1 'polypeptide(L)' 'MHKTIQEELNVTNTPGCAVFIVSGEKIVYSKGFGVANVEIGQPVTPETLFMIGSTTKPFTAYTLLPMAE' A
#
# COMPACT_ATOMS: atom_id res chain seq x y z
N MET A 1 -13.75 -8.19 3.99
CA MET A 1 -12.63 -7.31 3.61
C MET A 1 -12.25 -6.32 4.69
N HIS A 2 -13.10 -5.34 5.06
CA HIS A 2 -12.75 -4.39 6.12
C HIS A 2 -12.37 -5.06 7.46
N LYS A 3 -13.22 -5.99 7.93
CA LYS A 3 -12.96 -6.79 9.14
C LYS A 3 -11.65 -7.57 9.06
N THR A 4 -11.43 -8.29 7.96
CA THR A 4 -10.22 -9.08 7.73
C THR A 4 -8.95 -8.23 7.75
N ILE A 5 -8.97 -7.04 7.15
CA ILE A 5 -7.83 -6.11 7.16
C ILE A 5 -7.54 -5.64 8.59
N GLN A 6 -8.58 -5.28 9.34
CA GLN A 6 -8.43 -4.87 10.75
C GLN A 6 -7.86 -6.01 11.62
N GLU A 7 -8.34 -7.23 11.42
CA GLU A 7 -7.82 -8.42 12.11
C GLU A 7 -6.34 -8.63 11.79
N GLU A 8 -5.93 -8.54 10.52
CA GLU A 8 -4.53 -8.70 10.11
C GLU A 8 -3.61 -7.62 10.68
N LEU A 9 -4.06 -6.36 10.70
CA LEU A 9 -3.32 -5.25 11.32
C LEU A 9 -3.09 -5.51 12.82
N ASN A 10 -4.10 -6.05 13.52
CA ASN A 10 -3.96 -6.41 14.92
C ASN A 10 -3.01 -7.59 15.13
N VAL A 11 -3.11 -8.64 14.31
CA VAL A 11 -2.26 -9.84 14.43
C VAL A 11 -0.79 -9.52 14.17
N THR A 12 -0.51 -8.65 13.19
CA THR A 12 0.85 -8.26 12.82
C THR A 12 1.39 -7.07 13.61
N ASN A 13 0.56 -6.48 14.49
CA ASN A 13 0.85 -5.25 15.22
C ASN A 13 1.27 -4.10 14.27
N THR A 14 0.60 -4.01 13.12
CA THR A 14 0.86 -3.00 12.09
C THR A 14 -0.03 -1.76 12.35
N PRO A 15 0.54 -0.55 12.52
CA PRO A 15 -0.24 0.65 12.87
C PRO A 15 -1.27 1.09 11.83
N GLY A 16 -1.01 0.82 10.55
CA GLY A 16 -1.92 1.18 9.47
C GLY A 16 -1.45 0.69 8.11
N CYS A 17 -2.38 0.66 7.16
CA CYS A 17 -2.14 0.29 5.77
C CYS A 17 -3.11 1.00 4.81
N ALA A 18 -2.71 1.14 3.55
CA ALA A 18 -3.60 1.55 2.47
C ALA A 18 -3.85 0.36 1.54
N VAL A 19 -5.10 0.16 1.13
CA VAL A 19 -5.50 -0.96 0.28
C VAL A 19 -6.19 -0.43 -0.98
N PHE A 20 -5.71 -0.90 -2.12
CA PHE A 20 -6.24 -0.60 -3.45
C PHE A 20 -6.62 -1.89 -4.17
N ILE A 21 -7.75 -1.89 -4.88
CA ILE A 21 -8.14 -2.98 -5.78
C ILE A 21 -8.39 -2.39 -7.15
N VAL A 22 -7.70 -2.95 -8.15
CA VAL A 22 -7.79 -2.54 -9.55
C VAL A 22 -8.46 -3.65 -10.35
N SER A 23 -9.44 -3.29 -11.18
CA SER A 23 -10.10 -4.20 -12.13
C SER A 23 -10.07 -3.56 -13.51
N GLY A 24 -9.33 -4.19 -14.44
CA GLY A 24 -8.98 -3.57 -15.72
C GLY A 24 -8.21 -2.28 -15.50
N GLU A 25 -8.72 -1.18 -16.03
CA GLU A 25 -8.11 0.15 -15.93
C GLU A 25 -8.69 1.00 -14.79
N LYS A 26 -9.56 0.44 -13.95
CA LYS A 26 -10.28 1.18 -12.91
C LYS A 26 -9.89 0.73 -11.51
N ILE A 27 -9.63 1.70 -10.65
CA ILE A 27 -9.58 1.49 -9.20
C ILE A 27 -11.03 1.30 -8.72
N VAL A 28 -11.38 0.08 -8.31
CA VAL A 28 -12.73 -0.25 -7.81
C VAL A 28 -12.81 -0.16 -6.28
N TYR A 29 -11.67 -0.06 -5.61
CA TYR A 29 -11.58 0.16 -4.17
C TYR A 29 -10.30 0.89 -3.82
N SER A 30 -10.39 1.87 -2.92
CA SER A 30 -9.26 2.57 -2.34
C SER A 30 -9.62 3.03 -0.93
N LYS A 31 -8.87 2.58 0.09
CA LYS A 31 -9.13 2.96 1.48
C LYS A 31 -7.87 2.84 2.35
N GLY A 32 -7.70 3.79 3.27
CA GLY A 32 -6.74 3.72 4.36
C GLY A 32 -7.33 3.14 5.65
N PHE A 33 -6.49 2.46 6.42
CA PHE A 33 -6.81 1.81 7.68
C PHE A 33 -5.75 2.18 8.72
N GLY A 34 -6.18 2.45 9.96
CA GLY A 34 -5.27 2.78 11.05
C GLY A 34 -4.61 4.15 10.90
N VAL A 35 -3.39 4.28 11.43
CA VAL A 35 -2.65 5.54 11.52
C VAL A 35 -1.29 5.46 10.82
N ALA A 36 -0.92 6.52 10.12
CA ALA A 36 0.38 6.70 9.48
C ALA A 36 1.45 7.15 10.50
N ASN A 37 1.02 7.83 11.57
CA ASN A 37 1.89 8.24 12.67
C ASN A 37 1.17 7.98 14.01
N VAL A 38 1.77 7.13 14.84
CA VAL A 38 1.22 6.72 16.13
C VAL A 38 1.27 7.81 17.20
N GLU A 39 2.21 8.74 17.12
CA GLU A 39 2.40 9.80 18.12
C GLU A 39 1.33 10.88 17.99
N ILE A 40 1.02 11.29 16.76
CA ILE A 40 0.05 12.34 16.47
C ILE A 40 -1.31 11.79 16.02
N GLY A 41 -1.46 10.47 15.95
CA GLY A 41 -2.70 9.81 15.51
C GLY A 41 -3.11 10.15 14.07
N GLN A 42 -2.15 10.49 13.20
CA GLN A 42 -2.45 10.88 11.82
C GLN A 42 -3.04 9.68 11.07
N PRO A 43 -4.23 9.79 10.46
CA PRO A 43 -4.87 8.65 9.79
C PRO A 43 -4.12 8.27 8.51
N VAL A 44 -4.12 6.98 8.17
CA VAL A 44 -3.75 6.55 6.81
C VAL A 44 -4.85 6.94 5.83
N THR A 45 -4.47 7.56 4.73
CA THR A 45 -5.31 7.82 3.56
C THR A 45 -4.77 7.07 2.34
N PRO A 46 -5.54 6.92 1.25
CA PRO A 46 -5.02 6.42 -0.02
C PRO A 46 -3.76 7.13 -0.52
N GLU A 47 -3.59 8.40 -0.21
CA GLU A 47 -2.48 9.25 -0.65
C GLU A 47 -1.25 9.17 0.28
N THR A 48 -1.34 8.43 1.39
CA THR A 48 -0.23 8.26 2.33
C THR A 48 0.93 7.53 1.64
N LEU A 49 2.12 8.12 1.69
CA LEU A 49 3.33 7.52 1.11
C LEU A 49 3.90 6.44 2.05
N PHE A 50 4.31 5.32 1.45
CA PHE A 50 4.96 4.21 2.14
C PHE A 50 6.30 3.87 1.46
N MET A 51 7.25 3.38 2.24
CA MET A 51 8.47 2.78 1.71
C MET A 51 8.17 1.38 1.17
N ILE A 52 8.08 1.23 -0.16
CA ILE A 52 7.61 -0.01 -0.80
C ILE A 52 8.69 -1.11 -0.94
N GLY A 53 9.95 -0.82 -0.59
CA GLY A 53 11.03 -1.81 -0.53
C GLY A 53 11.26 -2.58 -1.84
N SER A 54 11.25 -3.92 -1.78
CA SER A 54 11.50 -4.78 -2.94
C SER A 54 10.53 -4.60 -4.10
N THR A 55 9.36 -4.00 -3.86
CA THR A 55 8.39 -3.64 -4.91
C THR A 55 8.96 -2.58 -5.88
N THR A 56 10.07 -1.91 -5.54
CA THR A 56 10.80 -1.04 -6.47
C THR A 56 11.55 -1.83 -7.57
N LYS A 57 11.89 -3.11 -7.35
CA LYS A 57 12.71 -3.90 -8.30
C LYS A 57 12.10 -4.04 -9.71
N PRO A 58 10.78 -4.34 -9.86
CA PRO A 58 10.15 -4.36 -11.18
C PRO A 58 10.26 -3.02 -11.92
N PHE A 59 10.25 -1.88 -11.22
CA PHE A 59 10.46 -0.57 -11.84
C PHE A 59 11.89 -0.46 -12.40
N THR A 60 12.91 -0.85 -11.63
CA THR A 60 14.29 -0.86 -12.12
C THR A 60 14.47 -1.79 -13.33
N ALA A 61 13.89 -3.00 -13.29
CA ALA A 61 13.92 -3.91 -14.42
C ALA A 61 13.23 -3.30 -15.66
N TYR A 62 12.08 -2.67 -15.48
CA TYR A 62 11.37 -1.97 -16.55
C TYR A 62 12.20 -0.84 -17.17
N THR A 63 12.94 -0.07 -16.37
CA THR A 63 13.82 0.99 -16.90
C THR A 63 15.01 0.47 -17.69
N LEU A 64 15.47 -0.76 -17.40
CA LEU A 64 16.58 -1.38 -18.10
C LEU A 64 16.13 -2.17 -19.34
N LEU A 65 14.86 -2.59 -19.41
CA LEU A 65 14.33 -3.41 -20.49
C LEU A 65 14.63 -2.84 -21.89
N PRO A 66 14.45 -1.53 -22.16
CA PRO A 66 14.76 -0.95 -23.48
C PRO A 66 16.25 -0.98 -23.85
N MET A 67 17.15 -1.22 -22.88
CA MET A 67 18.59 -1.35 -23.14
C MET A 67 19.00 -2.78 -23.48
N ALA A 68 18.10 -3.75 -23.26
CA ALA A 68 18.33 -5.17 -23.50
C ALA A 68 17.70 -5.68 -24.81
N GLU A 69 16.87 -4.85 -25.45
CA GLU A 69 16.35 -5.03 -26.82
C GLU A 69 17.33 -4.45 -27.85
#